data_AF-A0A7Y5KYX8-F1
#
_entry.id   AF-A0A7Y5KYX8-F1
#
_cell.length_a   1.000
_cell.length_b   1.000
_cell.length_c   1.000
_cell.angle_alpha   90.00
_cell.angle_beta   90.00
_cell.angle_gamma   90.00
#
_symmetry.space_group_name_H-M   'P 1'
#
loop_
_entity.id
_entity.type
_entity.pdbx_description
1 polymer ?
#
loop_
_entity_poly.entity_id
_entity_poly.type
_entity_poly.pdbx_seq_one_letter_code
_entity_poly.pdbx_strand_id
1 'polypeptide(L)'
;MKLYSPDPPQPPAGPYPHCDCFRDASKQHQSVPAINDDVQDTSCDAWREVVARIERAARDGTEELSLLDGMSGADRARIITLPPIIGELTRLRTLKLYSSHFCRIPPEIGAMRALEYLDIYTSYRLHFLPSR
;
A
#
# COMPACT_ATOMS: atom_id res chain seq x y z
N MET A 1 -35.30 8.32 38.30
CA MET A 1 -33.91 8.82 38.12
C MET A 1 -33.58 8.73 36.63
N LYS A 2 -33.66 9.84 35.90
CA LYS A 2 -33.35 9.89 34.46
C LYS A 2 -31.90 10.36 34.30
N LEU A 3 -31.12 9.62 33.52
CA LEU A 3 -29.72 9.90 33.21
C LEU A 3 -29.65 11.14 32.31
N TYR A 4 -28.86 12.13 32.71
CA TYR A 4 -28.56 13.33 31.94
C TYR A 4 -27.40 13.02 30.97
N SER A 5 -27.67 13.06 29.66
CA SER A 5 -26.63 13.08 28.62
C SER A 5 -26.47 14.53 28.16
N PRO A 6 -25.28 15.15 28.27
CA PRO A 6 -25.08 16.49 27.74
C PRO A 6 -25.07 16.46 26.21
N ASP A 7 -25.73 17.44 25.58
CA ASP A 7 -25.67 17.66 24.14
C ASP A 7 -24.26 18.06 23.68
N PRO A 8 -23.85 17.68 22.45
CA PRO A 8 -22.54 18.02 21.90
C PRO A 8 -22.40 19.55 21.69
N PRO A 9 -21.18 20.10 21.85
CA PRO A 9 -20.94 21.53 21.74
C PRO A 9 -21.29 22.02 20.33
N GLN A 10 -22.14 23.05 20.27
CA GLN A 10 -22.50 23.72 19.02
C GLN A 10 -21.28 24.51 18.50
N PRO A 11 -20.96 24.45 17.20
CA PRO A 11 -19.87 25.22 16.63
C PRO A 11 -20.16 26.73 16.71
N PRO A 12 -19.12 27.59 16.80
CA PRO A 12 -19.30 29.01 17.06
C PRO A 12 -20.05 29.71 15.92
N ALA A 13 -21.06 30.50 16.28
CA ALA A 13 -21.82 31.35 15.37
C ALA A 13 -21.01 32.60 15.01
N GLY A 14 -20.23 32.50 13.93
CA GLY A 14 -19.52 33.62 13.32
C GLY A 14 -19.11 33.26 11.89
N PRO A 15 -18.93 34.24 10.99
CA PRO A 15 -18.46 33.94 9.64
C PRO A 15 -17.07 33.31 9.73
N TYR A 16 -16.97 32.03 9.37
CA TYR A 16 -15.67 31.37 9.22
C TYR A 16 -14.85 32.18 8.21
N PRO A 17 -13.57 32.48 8.49
CA PRO A 17 -12.71 33.05 7.46
C PRO A 17 -12.65 32.04 6.31
N HIS A 18 -13.35 32.36 5.22
CA HIS A 18 -13.20 31.62 3.98
C HIS A 18 -11.77 31.85 3.50
N CYS A 19 -11.01 30.76 3.41
CA CYS A 19 -9.68 30.79 2.82
C CYS A 19 -9.80 31.20 1.34
N ASP A 20 -9.42 32.42 1.00
CA ASP A 20 -9.31 32.93 -0.38
C ASP A 20 -8.07 32.39 -1.13
N CYS A 21 -7.59 31.20 -0.79
CA CYS A 21 -6.41 30.59 -1.41
C CYS A 21 -6.67 30.08 -2.84
N PHE A 22 -7.93 30.13 -3.33
CA PHE A 22 -8.29 29.62 -4.66
C PHE A 22 -8.33 30.70 -5.76
N ARG A 23 -7.96 31.95 -5.44
CA ARG A 23 -8.10 33.10 -6.35
C ARG A 23 -6.80 33.79 -6.74
N ASP A 24 -5.67 33.08 -6.66
CA ASP A 24 -4.41 33.54 -7.23
C ASP A 24 -3.84 32.46 -8.17
N ALA A 25 -4.21 32.54 -9.46
CA ALA A 25 -3.73 31.67 -10.53
C ALA A 25 -2.29 32.01 -10.97
N SER A 26 -1.43 32.47 -10.05
CA SER A 26 -0.08 32.93 -10.37
C SER A 26 1.03 32.44 -9.43
N LYS A 27 0.74 31.54 -8.49
CA LYS A 27 1.80 30.90 -7.68
C LYS A 27 1.61 29.41 -7.66
N GLN A 28 2.55 28.75 -8.33
CA GLN A 28 2.87 27.33 -8.31
C GLN A 28 2.09 26.60 -7.22
N HIS A 29 0.98 25.97 -7.63
CA HIS A 29 0.48 24.79 -6.95
C HIS A 29 1.71 23.90 -6.85
N GLN A 30 2.37 23.86 -5.69
CA GLN A 30 3.30 22.78 -5.39
C GLN A 30 2.44 21.55 -5.61
N SER A 31 2.70 20.88 -6.73
CA SER A 31 2.01 19.66 -7.10
C SER A 31 2.03 18.83 -5.85
N VAL A 32 0.86 18.51 -5.31
CA VAL A 32 0.70 17.36 -4.42
C VAL A 32 1.61 16.30 -5.04
N PRO A 33 2.67 15.82 -4.34
CA PRO A 33 3.62 14.92 -4.97
C PRO A 33 2.78 13.81 -5.55
N ALA A 34 2.76 13.73 -6.88
CA ALA A 34 1.88 12.82 -7.58
C ALA A 34 2.09 11.48 -6.91
N ILE A 35 1.01 10.90 -6.37
CA ILE A 35 1.05 9.49 -5.95
C ILE A 35 1.63 8.80 -7.18
N ASN A 36 2.87 8.30 -7.12
CA ASN A 36 3.63 7.91 -8.31
C ASN A 36 2.70 7.13 -9.25
N ASP A 37 2.36 7.71 -10.39
CA ASP A 37 1.50 7.11 -11.42
C ASP A 37 2.25 5.99 -12.17
N ASP A 38 3.43 5.58 -11.68
CA ASP A 38 4.21 4.46 -12.17
C ASP A 38 3.31 3.22 -12.23
N VAL A 39 2.84 2.89 -13.43
CA VAL A 39 2.00 1.71 -13.71
C VAL A 39 2.91 0.49 -13.74
N GLN A 40 2.55 -0.55 -13.00
CA GLN A 40 3.28 -1.80 -13.01
C GLN A 40 3.19 -2.45 -14.40
N ASP A 41 4.34 -2.77 -14.99
CA ASP A 41 4.40 -3.59 -16.21
C ASP A 41 4.01 -5.03 -15.85
N THR A 42 2.75 -5.39 -16.10
CA THR A 42 2.23 -6.73 -15.83
C THR A 42 2.57 -7.73 -16.95
N SER A 43 3.22 -7.27 -18.03
CA SER A 43 3.56 -8.09 -19.20
C SER A 43 4.98 -8.66 -19.14
N CYS A 44 5.81 -8.21 -18.19
CA CYS A 44 7.17 -8.70 -18.04
C CYS A 44 7.24 -10.08 -17.35
N ASP A 45 8.28 -10.84 -17.66
CA ASP A 45 8.49 -12.18 -17.08
C ASP A 45 8.67 -12.14 -15.55
N ALA A 46 9.34 -11.11 -15.05
CA ALA A 46 9.50 -10.89 -13.62
C ALA A 46 8.14 -10.76 -12.89
N TRP A 47 7.17 -10.08 -13.50
CA TRP A 47 5.82 -9.96 -12.94
C TRP A 47 5.08 -11.31 -12.96
N ARG A 48 5.18 -12.05 -14.06
CA ARG A 48 4.56 -13.39 -14.16
C ARG A 48 5.12 -14.35 -13.12
N GLU A 49 6.43 -14.30 -12.88
CA GLU A 49 7.07 -15.12 -11.85
C GLU A 49 6.56 -14.77 -10.44
N VAL A 50 6.43 -13.47 -10.13
CA VAL A 50 5.84 -12.99 -8.89
C VAL A 50 4.41 -13.53 -8.70
N VAL A 51 3.57 -13.43 -9.73
CA VAL A 51 2.20 -13.95 -9.70
C VAL A 51 2.20 -15.47 -9.48
N ALA A 52 2.98 -16.21 -10.27
CA ALA A 52 3.06 -17.66 -10.18
C ALA A 52 3.55 -18.15 -8.81
N ARG A 53 4.45 -17.40 -8.16
CA ARG A 53 4.90 -17.69 -6.78
C ARG A 53 3.79 -17.47 -5.76
N ILE A 54 3.03 -16.38 -5.88
CA ILE A 54 1.91 -16.10 -4.99
C ILE A 54 0.84 -17.18 -5.13
N GLU A 55 0.46 -17.53 -6.36
CA GLU A 55 -0.52 -18.59 -6.60
C GLU A 55 -0.06 -19.95 -6.05
N ARG A 56 1.23 -20.26 -6.18
CA ARG A 56 1.82 -21.47 -5.61
C ARG A 56 1.75 -21.47 -4.09
N ALA A 57 2.16 -20.38 -3.45
CA ALA A 57 2.09 -20.23 -2.00
C ALA A 57 0.64 -20.29 -1.48
N ALA A 58 -0.31 -19.72 -2.23
CA ALA A 58 -1.74 -19.78 -1.92
C ALA A 58 -2.25 -21.23 -1.95
N ARG A 59 -1.87 -21.99 -2.98
CA ARG A 59 -2.24 -23.40 -3.15
C ARG A 59 -1.62 -24.30 -2.10
N ASP A 60 -0.34 -24.10 -1.82
CA ASP A 60 0.43 -24.93 -0.88
C ASP A 60 0.15 -24.55 0.58
N GLY A 61 -0.49 -23.40 0.82
CA GLY A 61 -0.80 -22.89 2.15
C GLY A 61 0.46 -22.53 2.94
N THR A 62 1.47 -22.00 2.25
CA THR A 62 2.76 -21.66 2.85
C THR A 62 2.59 -20.59 3.94
N GLU A 63 3.29 -20.75 5.07
CA GLU A 63 3.26 -19.79 6.17
C GLU A 63 4.35 -18.70 6.06
N GLU A 64 5.42 -18.95 5.29
CA GLU A 64 6.49 -17.99 5.03
C GLU A 64 6.81 -17.88 3.53
N LEU A 65 6.84 -16.65 3.00
CA LEU A 65 7.09 -16.40 1.58
C LEU A 65 8.12 -15.29 1.40
N SER A 66 9.25 -15.64 0.77
CA SER A 66 10.23 -14.69 0.27
C SER A 66 9.98 -14.45 -1.20
N LEU A 67 9.19 -13.43 -1.52
CA LEU A 67 8.61 -13.27 -2.85
C LEU A 67 9.66 -13.04 -3.95
N LEU A 68 10.68 -12.23 -3.63
CA LEU A 68 11.71 -11.81 -4.58
C LEU A 68 13.00 -12.65 -4.49
N ASP A 69 12.97 -13.77 -3.76
CA ASP A 69 14.14 -14.61 -3.55
C ASP A 69 14.64 -15.22 -4.86
N GLY A 70 15.95 -15.21 -5.07
CA GLY A 70 16.59 -15.70 -6.30
C GLY A 70 16.33 -14.86 -7.57
N MET A 71 15.65 -13.71 -7.49
CA MET A 71 15.48 -12.81 -8.63
C MET A 71 16.73 -11.92 -8.83
N SER A 72 17.04 -11.61 -10.08
CA SER A 72 18.12 -10.66 -10.37
C SER A 72 17.80 -9.26 -9.83
N GLY A 73 18.81 -8.41 -9.64
CA GLY A 73 18.56 -7.01 -9.24
C GLY A 73 17.71 -6.24 -10.27
N ALA A 74 17.92 -6.53 -11.57
CA ALA A 74 17.16 -5.91 -12.65
C ALA A 74 15.68 -6.31 -12.62
N ASP A 75 15.38 -7.59 -12.39
CA ASP A 75 14.00 -8.07 -12.32
C ASP A 75 13.26 -7.46 -11.12
N ARG A 76 13.92 -7.38 -9.96
CA ARG A 76 13.36 -6.74 -8.76
C ARG A 76 13.05 -5.26 -8.98
N ALA A 77 13.87 -4.55 -9.76
CA ALA A 77 13.64 -3.15 -10.11
C ALA A 77 12.42 -2.93 -11.01
N ARG A 78 11.97 -3.96 -11.74
CA ARG A 78 10.74 -3.90 -12.55
C ARG A 78 9.47 -4.10 -11.73
N ILE A 79 9.59 -4.50 -10.46
CA ILE A 79 8.45 -4.72 -9.58
C ILE A 79 8.31 -3.53 -8.64
N ILE A 80 7.27 -2.73 -8.85
CA ILE A 80 6.98 -1.49 -8.13
C ILE A 80 5.74 -1.61 -7.23
N THR A 81 4.95 -2.68 -7.36
CA THR A 81 3.85 -3.03 -6.45
C THR A 81 3.62 -4.54 -6.39
N LEU A 82 2.74 -5.01 -5.51
CA LEU A 82 2.30 -6.42 -5.46
C LEU A 82 1.00 -6.61 -6.23
N PRO A 83 0.76 -7.79 -6.83
CA PRO A 83 -0.52 -8.09 -7.46
C PRO A 83 -1.64 -8.19 -6.41
N PRO A 84 -2.89 -7.80 -6.74
CA PRO A 84 -4.03 -7.88 -5.82
C PRO A 84 -4.27 -9.29 -5.23
N ILE A 85 -3.90 -10.33 -5.97
CA ILE A 85 -4.03 -11.73 -5.56
C ILE A 85 -3.20 -12.08 -4.31
N ILE A 86 -2.28 -11.21 -3.86
CA ILE A 86 -1.58 -11.37 -2.58
C ILE A 86 -2.57 -11.53 -1.40
N GLY A 87 -3.76 -10.94 -1.50
CA GLY A 87 -4.82 -11.08 -0.48
C GLY A 87 -5.34 -12.51 -0.31
N GLU A 88 -5.10 -13.42 -1.27
CA GLU A 88 -5.50 -14.83 -1.18
C GLU A 88 -4.61 -15.63 -0.22
N LEU A 89 -3.46 -15.09 0.17
CA LEU A 89 -2.50 -15.70 1.10
C LEU A 89 -2.99 -15.63 2.56
N THR A 90 -4.16 -16.20 2.83
CA THR A 90 -4.87 -16.14 4.12
C THR A 90 -4.18 -16.92 5.24
N ARG A 91 -3.25 -17.83 4.90
CA ARG A 91 -2.46 -18.65 5.83
C ARG A 91 -1.03 -18.14 6.04
N LEU A 92 -0.60 -17.18 5.22
CA LEU A 92 0.77 -16.67 5.28
C LEU A 92 0.94 -15.83 6.55
N ARG A 93 1.94 -16.17 7.36
CA ARG A 93 2.31 -15.45 8.59
C ARG A 93 3.45 -14.47 8.37
N THR A 94 4.38 -14.81 7.50
CA THR A 94 5.59 -14.03 7.26
C THR A 94 5.74 -13.75 5.77
N LEU A 95 5.63 -12.48 5.37
CA LEU A 95 5.90 -12.01 4.01
C LEU A 95 7.22 -11.23 3.99
N LYS A 96 8.22 -11.77 3.29
CA LYS A 96 9.53 -11.15 3.13
C LYS A 96 9.65 -10.51 1.75
N LEU A 97 9.79 -9.20 1.73
CA LEU A 97 9.92 -8.33 0.56
C LEU A 97 11.28 -7.61 0.58
N TYR A 98 12.33 -8.31 0.99
CA TYR A 98 13.67 -7.73 1.04
C TYR A 98 14.17 -7.35 -0.38
N SER A 99 14.94 -6.27 -0.44
CA SER A 99 15.52 -5.68 -1.65
C SER A 99 14.49 -5.36 -2.74
N SER A 100 13.38 -4.77 -2.34
CA SER A 100 12.30 -4.39 -3.25
C SER A 100 12.42 -2.94 -3.71
N HIS A 101 11.94 -2.68 -4.92
CA HIS A 101 11.73 -1.32 -5.44
C HIS A 101 10.27 -0.89 -5.30
N PHE A 102 9.54 -1.47 -4.34
CA PHE A 102 8.12 -1.19 -4.14
C PHE A 102 7.88 0.28 -3.82
N CYS A 103 6.99 0.88 -4.61
CA CYS A 103 6.48 2.23 -4.39
C CYS A 103 5.20 2.22 -3.55
N ARG A 104 4.41 1.14 -3.65
CA ARG A 104 3.10 1.00 -3.02
C ARG A 104 2.79 -0.45 -2.63
N ILE A 105 2.16 -0.63 -1.46
CA ILE A 105 1.54 -1.89 -1.05
C ILE A 105 0.05 -1.85 -1.39
N PRO A 106 -0.51 -2.89 -2.05
CA PRO A 106 -1.92 -2.94 -2.40
C PRO A 106 -2.82 -3.10 -1.16
N PRO A 107 -4.04 -2.53 -1.14
CA PRO A 107 -4.96 -2.64 0.00
C PRO A 107 -5.38 -4.09 0.29
N GLU A 108 -5.30 -4.99 -0.68
CA GLU A 108 -5.59 -6.42 -0.55
C GLU A 108 -4.69 -7.12 0.48
N ILE A 109 -3.57 -6.51 0.89
CA ILE A 109 -2.78 -7.02 2.03
C ILE A 109 -3.62 -7.11 3.31
N GLY A 110 -4.65 -6.28 3.47
CA GLY A 110 -5.59 -6.33 4.59
C GLY A 110 -6.45 -7.61 4.62
N ALA A 111 -6.53 -8.35 3.52
CA ALA A 111 -7.22 -9.64 3.47
C ALA A 111 -6.38 -10.81 4.01
N MET A 112 -5.06 -10.63 4.19
CA MET A 112 -4.14 -11.65 4.70
C MET A 112 -4.27 -11.79 6.22
N ARG A 113 -5.32 -12.49 6.66
CA ARG A 113 -5.74 -12.56 8.09
C ARG A 113 -4.71 -13.19 9.03
N ALA A 114 -3.83 -14.06 8.52
CA ALA A 114 -2.80 -14.71 9.32
C ALA A 114 -1.46 -13.96 9.31
N LEU A 115 -1.33 -12.84 8.57
CA LEU A 115 -0.06 -12.13 8.44
C LEU A 115 0.34 -11.49 9.77
N GLU A 116 1.43 -11.98 10.35
CA GLU A 116 2.01 -11.50 11.60
C GLU A 116 3.21 -10.58 11.33
N TYR A 117 4.01 -10.90 10.30
CA TYR A 117 5.25 -10.22 9.99
C TYR A 117 5.32 -9.83 8.50
N LEU A 118 5.49 -8.52 8.26
CA LEU A 118 5.75 -7.96 6.94
C LEU A 118 7.13 -7.30 6.95
N ASP A 119 8.10 -7.92 6.27
CA ASP A 119 9.44 -7.38 6.13
C ASP A 119 9.59 -6.63 4.81
N ILE A 120 9.73 -5.30 4.92
CA ILE A 120 9.93 -4.36 3.80
C ILE A 120 11.25 -3.59 3.92
N TYR A 121 12.20 -4.08 4.74
CA TYR A 121 13.38 -3.36 5.30
C TYR A 121 14.30 -2.64 4.29
N THR A 122 14.11 -2.79 2.99
CA THR A 122 14.95 -2.15 1.95
C THR A 122 14.13 -1.53 0.81
N SER A 123 12.86 -1.20 1.07
CA SER A 123 12.01 -0.51 0.09
C SER A 123 12.25 1.00 0.14
N TYR A 124 13.30 1.47 -0.55
CA TYR A 124 13.69 2.89 -0.54
C TYR A 124 12.68 3.85 -1.20
N ARG A 125 11.69 3.30 -1.93
CA ARG A 125 10.67 4.07 -2.67
C ARG A 125 9.26 3.92 -2.08
N LEU A 126 9.09 3.23 -0.95
CA LEU A 126 7.76 2.95 -0.43
C LEU A 126 7.16 4.22 0.22
N HIS A 127 6.21 4.85 -0.45
CA HIS A 127 5.58 6.09 0.00
C HIS A 127 4.15 5.87 0.50
N PHE A 128 3.53 4.72 0.18
CA PHE A 128 2.14 4.43 0.53
C PHE A 128 1.98 3.08 1.24
N LEU A 129 1.46 3.14 2.47
CA LEU A 129 0.89 2.00 3.19
C LEU A 129 -0.64 2.17 3.19
N PRO A 130 -1.43 1.14 2.86
CA PRO A 130 -2.88 1.25 2.86
C PRO A 130 -3.39 1.62 4.26
N SER A 131 -4.22 2.66 4.32
CA SER A 131 -4.95 3.03 5.54
C SER A 131 -6.10 2.07 5.80
N ARG A 132 -6.30 1.81 7.10
CA ARG A 132 -7.13 0.78 7.72
C ARG A 132 -8.63 0.89 7.44
#